data_AF-A0A7S3ZXG2-F1
#
_entry.id   AF-A0A7S3ZXG2-F1
#
_cell.length_a   1.000
_cell.length_b   1.000
_cell.length_c   1.000
_cell.angle_alpha   90.00
_cell.angle_beta   90.00
_cell.angle_gamma   90.00
#
_symmetry.space_group_name_H-M   'P 1'
#
loop_
_entity.id
_entity.type
_entity.pdbx_description
1 polymer ?
#
loop_
_entity_poly.entity_id
_entity_poly.type
_entity_poly.pdbx_seq_one_letter_code
_entity_poly.pdbx_strand_id
1 'polypeptide(L)'
;SAFNQDISGWAVQSVTSMSSMFQHASAFDQDLGWCVDDGVNFDSWPWNGQYTIQDAFSGTMCASTLCGVGVKDVSCGPTPAPTTTPAPTATLAPTVTPLVADDTTIRTAVAAWLADATAAKATYGHISRWETGGVTDMSRLFC
;
A
#
# COMPACT_ATOMS: atom_id res chain seq x y z
N SER A 1 -1.97 1.23 -12.56
CA SER A 1 -1.11 2.31 -12.00
C SER A 1 0.39 2.06 -12.23
N ALA A 2 1.24 3.12 -12.25
CA ALA A 2 2.71 3.05 -12.27
C ALA A 2 3.35 3.10 -10.86
N PHE A 3 2.54 2.97 -9.81
CA PHE A 3 2.99 3.02 -8.43
C PHE A 3 3.91 1.85 -8.06
N ASN A 4 5.07 2.15 -7.48
CA ASN A 4 6.04 1.16 -6.98
C ASN A 4 6.91 1.77 -5.87
N GLN A 5 6.29 2.32 -4.82
CA GLN A 5 6.99 2.93 -3.69
C GLN A 5 6.82 2.06 -2.45
N ASP A 6 7.84 2.09 -1.58
CA ASP A 6 7.81 1.41 -0.28
C ASP A 6 6.74 2.04 0.63
N ILE A 7 5.84 1.21 1.12
CA ILE A 7 4.78 1.55 2.09
C ILE A 7 4.75 0.57 3.26
N SER A 8 5.89 -0.07 3.55
CA SER A 8 6.00 -1.03 4.65
C SER A 8 5.78 -0.42 6.04
N GLY A 9 5.93 0.89 6.16
CA GLY A 9 5.63 1.66 7.37
C GLY A 9 4.14 1.96 7.62
N TRP A 10 3.23 1.55 6.73
CA TRP A 10 1.81 1.84 6.89
C TRP A 10 1.16 0.99 7.98
N ALA A 11 0.34 1.64 8.80
CA ALA A 11 -0.36 1.01 9.90
C ALA A 11 -1.74 0.49 9.41
N VAL A 12 -1.86 -0.81 9.18
CA VAL A 12 -3.07 -1.43 8.57
C VAL A 12 -4.00 -2.11 9.58
N GLN A 13 -3.70 -2.03 10.88
CA GLN A 13 -4.49 -2.72 11.92
C GLN A 13 -5.95 -2.26 12.05
N SER A 14 -6.27 -1.06 11.57
CA SER A 14 -7.63 -0.48 11.63
C SER A 14 -8.38 -0.61 10.30
N VAL A 15 -7.73 -1.15 9.28
CA VAL A 15 -8.29 -1.29 7.95
C VAL A 15 -9.31 -2.41 7.94
N THR A 16 -10.49 -2.10 7.42
CA THR A 16 -11.61 -3.03 7.26
C THR A 16 -11.90 -3.33 5.79
N SER A 17 -11.36 -2.53 4.86
CA SER A 17 -11.53 -2.72 3.42
C SER A 17 -10.22 -2.47 2.66
N MET A 18 -9.83 -3.42 1.82
CA MET A 18 -8.68 -3.31 0.90
C MET A 18 -9.02 -3.72 -0.54
N SER A 19 -10.31 -3.75 -0.87
CA SER A 19 -10.78 -4.24 -2.17
C SER A 19 -10.09 -3.52 -3.33
N SER A 20 -9.48 -4.31 -4.24
CA SER A 20 -8.80 -3.82 -5.44
C SER A 20 -7.76 -2.70 -5.20
N MET A 21 -7.13 -2.65 -4.02
CA MET A 21 -6.18 -1.59 -3.64
C MET A 21 -5.04 -1.41 -4.67
N PHE A 22 -4.50 -2.51 -5.21
CA PHE A 22 -3.42 -2.50 -6.21
C PHE A 22 -3.85 -3.10 -7.56
N GLN A 23 -5.15 -3.10 -7.84
CA GLN A 23 -5.67 -3.69 -9.06
C GLN A 23 -5.01 -3.06 -10.30
N HIS A 24 -4.35 -3.85 -11.14
CA HIS A 24 -3.58 -3.34 -12.31
C HIS A 24 -2.39 -2.41 -11.97
N ALA A 25 -1.87 -2.42 -10.75
CA ALA A 25 -0.57 -1.82 -10.45
C ALA A 25 0.56 -2.74 -10.94
N SER A 26 0.66 -2.90 -12.26
CA SER A 26 1.57 -3.86 -12.91
C SER A 26 3.05 -3.55 -12.71
N ALA A 27 3.40 -2.37 -12.19
CA ALA A 27 4.78 -2.02 -11.84
C ALA A 27 5.12 -2.32 -10.37
N PHE A 28 4.13 -2.70 -9.55
CA PHE A 28 4.29 -2.90 -8.12
C PHE A 28 5.00 -4.23 -7.82
N ASP A 29 6.16 -4.11 -7.16
CA ASP A 29 7.08 -5.20 -6.80
C ASP A 29 7.71 -4.95 -5.41
N GLN A 30 6.89 -4.66 -4.39
CA GLN A 30 7.38 -4.35 -3.04
C GLN A 30 6.93 -5.40 -2.01
N ASP A 31 7.80 -5.65 -1.03
CA ASP A 31 7.42 -6.32 0.20
C ASP A 31 6.77 -5.31 1.16
N LEU A 32 5.52 -5.59 1.51
CA LEU A 32 4.71 -4.68 2.31
C LEU A 32 5.00 -4.82 3.80
N GLY A 33 5.57 -5.92 4.27
CA GLY A 33 6.00 -6.06 5.68
C GLY A 33 4.89 -6.01 6.75
N TRP A 34 3.64 -5.69 6.40
CA TRP A 34 2.49 -5.72 7.30
C TRP A 34 1.63 -6.99 7.10
N CYS A 35 0.83 -7.29 8.12
CA CYS A 35 -0.20 -8.34 8.09
C CYS A 35 -1.58 -7.70 8.06
N VAL A 36 -2.51 -8.31 7.33
CA VAL A 36 -3.92 -7.90 7.31
C VAL A 36 -4.72 -8.89 8.13
N ASP A 37 -5.72 -8.40 8.86
CA ASP A 37 -6.62 -9.24 9.64
C ASP A 37 -7.52 -10.09 8.72
N ASP A 38 -7.91 -11.28 9.17
CA ASP A 38 -8.79 -12.20 8.43
C ASP A 38 -10.19 -11.58 8.20
N GLY A 39 -10.59 -10.62 9.06
CA GLY A 39 -11.85 -9.90 8.97
C GLY A 39 -11.92 -8.74 7.97
N VAL A 40 -10.86 -8.48 7.20
CA VAL A 40 -10.89 -7.42 6.17
C VAL A 40 -11.79 -7.81 5.01
N ASN A 41 -12.74 -6.94 4.70
CA ASN A 41 -13.66 -7.12 3.58
C ASN A 41 -12.95 -6.80 2.25
N PHE A 42 -13.06 -7.74 1.30
CA PHE A 42 -12.56 -7.58 -0.07
C PHE A 42 -13.71 -7.34 -1.09
N ASP A 43 -14.92 -7.09 -0.57
CA ASP A 43 -16.22 -6.96 -1.23
C ASP A 43 -16.66 -8.21 -1.99
N SER A 44 -17.55 -8.98 -1.37
CA SER A 44 -18.35 -10.01 -2.02
C SER A 44 -19.50 -9.39 -2.82
N TRP A 45 -19.25 -9.14 -4.12
CA TRP A 45 -20.34 -8.98 -5.08
C TRP A 45 -21.24 -10.23 -5.11
N PRO A 46 -22.50 -10.20 -5.59
CA PRO A 46 -23.53 -11.21 -5.27
C PRO A 46 -23.28 -12.62 -5.83
N TRP A 47 -22.11 -12.83 -6.44
CA TRP A 47 -21.60 -14.15 -6.72
C TRP A 47 -20.83 -14.63 -5.48
N ASN A 48 -21.20 -15.80 -5.00
CA ASN A 48 -20.60 -16.67 -3.99
C ASN A 48 -19.09 -17.00 -4.18
N GLY A 49 -18.30 -16.08 -4.72
CA GLY A 49 -16.84 -16.13 -4.74
C GLY A 49 -16.30 -15.50 -3.46
N GLN A 50 -15.47 -16.25 -2.75
CA GLN A 50 -14.75 -15.78 -1.58
C GLN A 50 -13.67 -14.80 -2.08
N TYR A 51 -13.96 -13.51 -2.08
CA TYR A 51 -12.94 -12.50 -2.34
C TYR A 51 -11.88 -12.61 -1.25
N THR A 52 -10.65 -12.80 -1.67
CA THR A 52 -9.52 -12.95 -0.75
C THR A 52 -8.61 -11.75 -0.89
N ILE A 53 -7.69 -11.64 0.04
CA ILE A 53 -6.58 -10.70 -0.07
C ILE A 53 -5.76 -10.84 -1.36
N GLN A 54 -5.83 -11.98 -2.07
CA GLN A 54 -5.19 -12.15 -3.39
C GLN A 54 -5.82 -11.21 -4.44
N ASP A 55 -7.11 -10.90 -4.34
CA ASP A 55 -7.81 -10.02 -5.28
C ASP A 55 -7.39 -8.55 -5.13
N ALA A 56 -6.97 -8.14 -3.92
CA ALA A 56 -6.41 -6.81 -3.68
C ALA A 56 -5.12 -6.57 -4.48
N PHE A 57 -4.40 -7.64 -4.83
CA PHE A 57 -3.15 -7.64 -5.59
C PHE A 57 -3.31 -8.13 -7.04
N SER A 58 -4.54 -8.27 -7.52
CA SER A 58 -4.82 -8.76 -8.87
C SER A 58 -4.18 -7.87 -9.94
N GLY A 59 -3.34 -8.45 -10.79
CA GLY A 59 -2.63 -7.73 -11.85
C GLY A 59 -1.43 -6.88 -11.38
N THR A 60 -0.94 -7.10 -10.15
CA THR A 60 0.40 -6.68 -9.74
C THR A 60 1.45 -7.70 -10.22
N MET A 61 2.70 -7.27 -10.35
CA MET A 61 3.79 -8.19 -10.74
C MET A 61 4.15 -9.11 -9.58
N CYS A 62 4.52 -8.54 -8.43
CA CYS A 62 4.84 -9.29 -7.22
C CYS A 62 4.49 -8.42 -6.00
N ALA A 63 3.73 -8.94 -5.05
CA ALA A 63 3.48 -8.23 -3.80
C ALA A 63 3.45 -9.28 -2.70
N SER A 64 4.23 -9.06 -1.65
CA SER A 64 4.25 -9.94 -0.48
C SER A 64 3.78 -9.19 0.77
N THR A 65 3.05 -9.90 1.63
CA THR A 65 2.78 -9.47 3.01
C THR A 65 3.50 -10.40 3.99
N LEU A 66 3.73 -9.91 5.21
CA LEU A 66 4.41 -10.68 6.26
C LEU A 66 3.61 -11.92 6.69
N CYS A 67 2.28 -11.92 6.47
CA CYS A 67 1.39 -13.07 6.71
C CYS A 67 1.27 -14.02 5.51
N GLY A 68 2.15 -13.94 4.51
CA GLY A 68 2.26 -14.94 3.44
C GLY A 68 1.36 -14.70 2.22
N VAL A 69 0.82 -13.50 2.05
CA VAL A 69 0.09 -13.15 0.82
C VAL A 69 1.10 -12.76 -0.23
N GLY A 70 1.42 -13.70 -1.11
CA GLY A 70 2.20 -13.46 -2.32
C GLY A 70 1.33 -13.72 -3.54
N VAL A 71 1.17 -12.74 -4.44
CA VAL A 71 0.68 -13.07 -5.79
C VAL A 71 1.79 -13.83 -6.50
N LYS A 72 1.64 -15.16 -6.55
CA LYS A 72 2.51 -16.06 -7.31
C LYS A 72 2.04 -16.08 -8.76
N ASP A 73 2.42 -15.09 -9.56
CA ASP A 73 2.63 -15.39 -10.97
C ASP A 73 4.08 -15.87 -11.17
N VAL A 74 4.26 -16.89 -12.03
CA VAL A 74 5.48 -17.71 -12.17
C VAL A 74 6.72 -16.90 -12.62
N SER A 75 6.55 -15.61 -12.88
CA SER A 75 7.59 -14.71 -13.37
C SER A 75 8.21 -13.80 -12.32
N CYS A 76 7.80 -13.89 -11.04
CA CYS A 76 8.50 -13.21 -9.97
C CYS A 76 9.94 -13.73 -9.89
N GLY A 77 10.89 -12.94 -10.42
CA GLY A 77 12.28 -13.03 -10.02
C GLY A 77 12.36 -12.90 -8.49
N PRO A 78 13.51 -13.23 -7.87
CA PRO A 78 13.65 -13.00 -6.44
C PRO A 78 13.22 -11.56 -6.17
N THR A 79 12.14 -11.36 -5.41
CA THR A 79 11.71 -10.05 -4.92
C THR A 79 13.01 -9.39 -4.48
N PRO A 80 13.41 -8.24 -5.05
CA PRO A 80 14.59 -7.55 -4.60
C PRO A 80 14.42 -7.45 -3.09
N ALA A 81 15.25 -8.18 -2.32
CA ALA A 81 15.16 -8.16 -0.87
C ALA A 81 15.05 -6.69 -0.49
N PRO A 82 14.06 -6.31 0.36
CA PRO A 82 13.73 -4.92 0.62
C PRO A 82 15.04 -4.21 0.70
N THR A 83 15.34 -3.38 -0.30
CA THR A 83 16.71 -2.90 -0.44
C THR A 83 16.90 -2.22 0.89
N THR A 84 17.78 -2.78 1.72
CA THR A 84 18.19 -2.16 2.97
C THR A 84 19.05 -0.99 2.51
N THR A 85 18.45 -0.05 1.77
CA THR A 85 18.66 1.36 1.96
C THR A 85 18.67 1.46 3.47
N PRO A 86 19.85 1.64 4.09
CA PRO A 86 19.92 1.68 5.53
C PRO A 86 18.83 2.64 5.95
N ALA A 87 17.93 2.19 6.83
CA ALA A 87 16.98 3.07 7.50
C ALA A 87 17.74 4.37 7.74
N PRO A 88 17.34 5.51 7.12
CA PRO A 88 18.18 6.69 7.14
C PRO A 88 18.51 6.92 8.60
N THR A 89 19.78 6.73 8.96
CA THR A 89 20.31 6.96 10.31
C THR A 89 19.63 8.20 10.77
N ALA A 90 18.86 8.13 11.85
CA ALA A 90 18.00 9.18 12.38
C ALA A 90 18.78 10.49 12.49
N THR A 91 18.91 11.15 11.35
CA THR A 91 19.53 12.44 11.14
C THR A 91 18.33 13.31 11.22
N LEU A 92 18.26 14.06 12.31
CA LEU A 92 17.21 15.02 12.65
C LEU A 92 16.73 15.74 11.38
N ALA A 93 15.71 15.16 10.74
CA ALA A 93 15.10 15.64 9.51
C ALA A 93 13.93 16.52 9.93
N PRO A 94 13.64 17.58 9.15
CA PRO A 94 12.75 18.66 9.57
C PRO A 94 11.40 18.09 10.01
N THR A 95 10.79 18.77 10.98
CA THR A 95 9.45 18.53 11.54
C THR A 95 8.37 18.68 10.45
N VAL A 96 8.41 17.84 9.42
CA VAL A 96 7.30 17.67 8.49
C VAL A 96 6.37 16.72 9.21
N THR A 97 5.28 17.25 9.73
CA THR A 97 4.22 16.45 10.35
C THR A 97 3.77 15.43 9.30
N PRO A 98 3.97 14.12 9.55
CA PRO A 98 3.47 13.12 8.63
C PRO A 98 1.95 13.26 8.53
N LEU A 99 1.41 13.06 7.32
CA LEU A 99 -0.03 13.09 7.10
C LEU A 99 -0.71 12.09 8.04
N VAL A 100 -1.53 12.58 8.97
CA VAL A 100 -2.47 11.73 9.72
C VAL A 100 -3.62 11.46 8.79
N ALA A 101 -3.60 10.28 8.17
CA ALA A 101 -4.53 9.96 7.11
C ALA A 101 -5.81 9.35 7.70
N ASP A 102 -6.95 9.90 7.30
CA ASP A 102 -8.26 9.25 7.35
C ASP A 102 -8.66 8.78 5.94
N ASP A 103 -9.80 8.10 5.82
CA ASP A 103 -10.27 7.53 4.55
C ASP A 103 -10.40 8.57 3.42
N THR A 104 -10.72 9.82 3.74
CA THR A 104 -10.87 10.87 2.72
C THR A 104 -9.52 11.48 2.35
N THR A 105 -8.70 11.70 3.35
CA THR A 105 -7.41 12.37 3.22
C THR A 105 -6.41 11.46 2.52
N ILE A 106 -6.40 10.15 2.81
CA ILE A 106 -5.53 9.20 2.13
C ILE A 106 -5.85 9.12 0.63
N ARG A 107 -7.13 9.10 0.25
CA ARG A 107 -7.55 9.07 -1.16
C ARG A 107 -7.08 10.32 -1.90
N THR A 108 -7.21 11.48 -1.28
CA THR A 108 -6.76 12.76 -1.85
C THR A 108 -5.23 12.82 -1.98
N ALA A 109 -4.51 12.38 -0.95
CA ALA A 109 -3.05 12.37 -0.94
C ALA A 109 -2.48 11.36 -1.96
N VAL A 110 -3.06 10.17 -2.06
CA VAL A 110 -2.67 9.16 -3.07
C VAL A 110 -2.95 9.68 -4.47
N ALA A 111 -4.13 10.27 -4.73
CA ALA A 111 -4.43 10.85 -6.05
C ALA A 111 -3.45 11.97 -6.42
N ALA A 112 -3.09 12.84 -5.47
CA ALA A 112 -2.07 13.86 -5.67
C ALA A 112 -0.68 13.24 -5.94
N TRP A 113 -0.31 12.17 -5.23
CA TRP A 113 0.94 11.47 -5.43
C TRP A 113 1.04 10.80 -6.80
N LEU A 114 -0.05 10.17 -7.26
CA LEU A 114 -0.12 9.55 -8.58
C LEU A 114 -0.09 10.59 -9.71
N ALA A 115 -0.57 11.81 -9.48
CA ALA A 115 -0.49 12.91 -10.43
C ALA A 115 0.89 13.59 -10.46
N ASP A 116 1.45 13.93 -9.29
CA ASP A 116 2.78 14.51 -9.13
C ASP A 116 3.35 14.17 -7.75
N ALA A 117 4.21 13.15 -7.70
CA ALA A 117 4.87 12.72 -6.48
C ALA A 117 5.78 13.80 -5.86
N THR A 118 6.31 14.74 -6.66
CA THR A 118 7.18 15.81 -6.17
C THR A 118 6.36 16.84 -5.40
N ALA A 119 5.25 17.28 -5.99
CA ALA A 119 4.32 18.22 -5.35
C ALA A 119 3.63 17.58 -4.13
N ALA A 120 3.22 16.31 -4.24
CA ALA A 120 2.63 15.57 -3.13
C ALA A 120 3.63 15.40 -1.97
N LYS A 121 4.91 15.12 -2.24
CA LYS A 121 5.95 15.03 -1.20
C LYS A 121 6.17 16.36 -0.47
N ALA A 122 6.05 17.49 -1.17
CA ALA A 122 6.13 18.81 -0.55
C ALA A 122 4.92 19.13 0.35
N THR A 123 3.75 18.55 0.04
CA THR A 123 2.49 18.83 0.72
C THR A 123 2.21 17.86 1.88
N TYR A 124 2.41 16.56 1.66
CA TYR A 124 2.04 15.48 2.57
C TYR A 124 3.25 14.74 3.15
N GLY A 125 4.46 15.09 2.73
CA GLY A 125 5.65 14.30 3.01
C GLY A 125 5.73 13.04 2.14
N HIS A 126 6.79 12.25 2.36
CA HIS A 126 7.00 11.02 1.60
C HIS A 126 5.93 9.97 1.93
N ILE A 127 5.42 9.25 0.93
CA ILE A 127 4.32 8.28 1.09
C ILE A 127 4.60 7.18 2.13
N SER A 128 5.87 6.77 2.26
CA SER A 128 6.29 5.77 3.25
C SER A 128 6.17 6.23 4.71
N ARG A 129 5.93 7.53 4.96
CA ARG A 129 5.85 8.12 6.29
C ARG A 129 4.44 8.56 6.68
N TRP A 130 3.43 8.28 5.87
CA TRP A 130 2.06 8.66 6.21
C TRP A 130 1.55 7.82 7.39
N GLU A 131 0.94 8.50 8.36
CA GLU A 131 0.34 7.88 9.55
C GLU A 131 -1.06 7.38 9.18
N THR A 132 -1.14 6.15 8.66
CA THR A 132 -2.38 5.56 8.14
C THR A 132 -3.22 4.83 9.21
N GLY A 133 -2.86 4.97 10.48
CA GLY A 133 -3.54 4.26 11.58
C GLY A 133 -5.01 4.66 11.79
N GLY A 134 -5.46 5.78 11.22
CA GLY A 134 -6.86 6.21 11.22
C GLY A 134 -7.67 5.76 9.99
N VAL A 135 -7.04 5.06 9.04
CA VAL A 135 -7.67 4.63 7.79
C VAL A 135 -8.36 3.29 8.00
N THR A 136 -9.63 3.23 7.63
CA THR A 136 -10.46 2.03 7.65
C THR A 136 -10.73 1.48 6.25
N ASP A 137 -10.62 2.30 5.21
CA ASP A 137 -10.89 1.92 3.82
C ASP A 137 -9.74 2.32 2.88
N MET A 138 -8.98 1.32 2.45
CA MET A 138 -7.90 1.43 1.48
C MET A 138 -8.28 0.90 0.09
N SER A 139 -9.58 0.73 -0.17
CA SER A 139 -10.03 0.22 -1.47
C SER A 139 -9.63 1.14 -2.63
N ARG A 140 -9.14 0.52 -3.72
CA ARG A 140 -8.81 1.18 -5.00
C ARG A 140 -7.89 2.39 -4.90
N LEU A 141 -6.97 2.42 -3.93
CA LEU A 141 -6.03 3.55 -3.79
C LEU A 141 -5.05 3.63 -4.97
N PHE A 142 -4.55 2.49 -5.47
CA PHE A 142 -3.49 2.43 -6.48
C PHE A 142 -3.88 1.69 -7.75
N CYS A 143 -5.17 1.72 -8.14
CA CYS A 143 -5.61 1.13 -9.40
C CYS A 143 -5.12 1.91 -10.63
#